data_AF-A0A9Q3L5F1-F1
#
_entry.id   AF-A0A9Q3L5F1-F1
#
_cell.length_a   1.000
_cell.length_b   1.000
_cell.length_c   1.000
_cell.angle_alpha   90.00
_cell.angle_beta   90.00
_cell.angle_gamma   90.00
#
_symmetry.space_group_name_H-M   'P 1'
#
loop_
_entity.id
_entity.type
_entity.pdbx_description
1 polymer ?
#
loop_
_entity_poly.entity_id
_entity_poly.type
_entity_poly.pdbx_seq_one_letter_code
_entity_poly.pdbx_strand_id
1 'polypeptide(L)'
;MGIYDYTRMPFAIKNAPAHFPRMMDTIFQEETLEGWMVVYIDDIIIYSERWEDYVKYIERVLSKFTPINLKISLEKGNFGQQELLELGHKVSVVSLAIYQEKVAEVLLKQVPNNIKEMQCFLGFASYYRNHIRNFSHIASSL
;
A
#
# COMPACT_ATOMS: atom_id res chain seq x y z
N MET A 1 13.80 15.91 38.19
CA MET A 1 13.01 15.47 37.01
C MET A 1 13.99 15.02 35.95
N GLY A 2 13.85 13.80 35.45
CA GLY A 2 14.75 13.21 34.45
C GLY A 2 14.27 13.46 33.02
N ILE A 3 15.22 13.60 32.09
CA ILE A 3 14.98 13.60 30.64
C ILE A 3 15.02 12.12 30.19
N TYR A 4 14.02 11.70 29.43
CA TYR A 4 13.94 10.35 28.86
C TYR A 4 14.01 10.44 27.34
N ASP A 5 14.77 9.54 26.72
CA ASP A 5 14.87 9.38 25.27
C ASP A 5 14.20 8.10 24.78
N TYR A 6 13.72 8.13 23.55
CA TYR A 6 13.09 6.99 22.90
C TYR A 6 14.16 6.03 22.33
N THR A 7 14.03 4.74 22.65
CA THR A 7 14.89 3.67 22.11
C THR A 7 14.32 3.01 20.85
N ARG A 8 13.10 3.40 20.47
CA ARG A 8 12.38 3.00 19.26
C ARG A 8 11.78 4.24 18.64
N MET A 9 11.50 4.19 17.34
CA MET A 9 10.89 5.32 16.64
C MET A 9 9.51 5.64 17.25
N PRO A 10 9.30 6.83 17.86
CA PRO A 10 8.01 7.20 18.40
C PRO A 10 7.05 7.60 17.29
N PHE A 11 5.75 7.38 17.54
CA PHE A 11 4.69 7.88 16.66
C PHE A 11 4.74 9.42 16.59
N ALA A 12 4.45 9.99 15.40
CA ALA A 12 4.41 11.43 15.11
C ALA A 12 5.74 12.17 14.79
N ILE A 13 6.87 11.49 14.56
CA ILE A 13 8.03 12.13 13.92
C ILE A 13 7.76 12.30 12.43
N LYS A 14 7.98 13.51 11.90
CA LYS A 14 7.70 13.89 10.49
C LYS A 14 8.34 12.95 9.44
N ASN A 15 9.44 12.28 9.78
CA ASN A 15 10.17 11.37 8.89
C ASN A 15 9.90 9.88 9.16
N ALA A 16 9.24 9.53 10.28
CA ALA A 16 8.89 8.15 10.58
C ALA A 16 8.06 7.45 9.48
N PRO A 17 7.11 8.14 8.82
CA PRO A 17 6.34 7.55 7.72
C PRO A 17 7.17 7.18 6.50
N ALA A 18 8.41 7.66 6.35
CA ALA A 18 9.26 7.33 5.21
C ALA A 18 10.25 6.20 5.52
N HIS A 19 10.62 6.01 6.79
CA HIS A 19 11.60 5.01 7.19
C HIS A 19 11.02 3.59 7.22
N PHE A 20 9.81 3.43 7.75
CA PHE A 20 9.19 2.11 7.85
C PHE A 20 8.83 1.51 6.47
N PRO A 21 8.18 2.25 5.55
CA PRO A 21 7.87 1.70 4.23
C PRO A 21 9.14 1.38 3.44
N ARG A 22 10.18 2.22 3.52
CA ARG A 22 11.46 1.96 2.85
C ARG A 22 12.16 0.70 3.37
N MET A 23 12.07 0.45 4.67
CA MET A 23 12.58 -0.79 5.27
C MET A 23 11.81 -1.99 4.73
N MET A 24 10.48 -1.92 4.71
CA MET A 24 9.62 -2.98 4.19
C MET A 24 9.89 -3.24 2.69
N ASP A 25 9.96 -2.19 1.86
CA ASP A 25 10.33 -2.27 0.44
C ASP A 25 11.67 -2.98 0.23
N THR A 26 12.64 -2.74 1.11
CA THR A 26 13.97 -3.36 1.01
C THR A 26 13.93 -4.84 1.39
N ILE A 27 13.21 -5.20 2.46
CA ILE A 27 13.11 -6.59 2.94
C ILE A 27 12.35 -7.47 1.93
N PHE A 28 11.33 -6.90 1.31
CA PHE A 28 10.33 -7.58 0.50
C PHE A 28 10.41 -7.29 -1.00
N GLN A 29 11.53 -6.71 -1.43
CA GLN A 29 11.76 -6.36 -2.83
C GLN A 29 11.61 -7.58 -3.75
N GLU A 30 12.20 -8.71 -3.36
CA GLU A 30 12.22 -9.94 -4.15
C GLU A 30 10.80 -10.47 -4.36
N GLU A 31 10.02 -10.61 -3.28
CA GLU A 31 8.65 -11.09 -3.32
C GLU A 31 7.70 -10.14 -4.09
N THR A 32 7.96 -8.84 -4.01
CA THR A 32 7.22 -7.84 -4.79
C THR A 32 7.53 -7.97 -6.28
N LEU A 33 8.78 -8.26 -6.65
CA LEU A 33 9.19 -8.49 -8.03
C LEU A 33 8.67 -9.82 -8.60
N GLU A 34 8.55 -10.85 -7.76
CA GLU A 34 7.91 -12.12 -8.11
C GLU A 34 6.39 -11.98 -8.33
N GLY A 35 5.79 -10.88 -7.87
CA GLY A 35 4.43 -10.49 -8.24
C GLY A 35 3.34 -11.29 -7.54
N TRP A 36 3.61 -11.83 -6.34
CA TRP A 36 2.60 -12.47 -5.47
C TRP A 36 2.38 -11.71 -4.16
N MET A 37 3.06 -10.57 -3.98
CA MET A 37 2.95 -9.76 -2.78
C MET A 37 3.02 -8.26 -3.10
N VAL A 38 2.33 -7.46 -2.28
CA VAL A 38 2.42 -6.00 -2.28
C VAL A 38 2.62 -5.53 -0.84
N VAL A 39 3.52 -4.58 -0.66
CA VAL A 39 3.74 -3.86 0.60
C VAL A 39 3.11 -2.48 0.48
N TYR A 40 2.28 -2.10 1.44
CA TYR A 40 1.68 -0.77 1.53
C TYR A 40 1.82 -0.19 2.92
N ILE A 41 2.81 0.70 3.09
CA ILE A 41 3.12 1.36 4.36
C ILE A 41 3.37 0.34 5.48
N ASP A 42 2.33 0.01 6.24
CA ASP A 42 2.36 -0.91 7.39
C ASP A 42 1.76 -2.28 7.07
N ASP A 43 1.09 -2.43 5.93
CA ASP A 43 0.35 -3.63 5.54
C ASP A 43 1.11 -4.45 4.49
N ILE A 44 1.03 -5.78 4.62
CA ILE A 44 1.55 -6.74 3.63
C ILE A 44 0.39 -7.55 3.08
N ILE A 45 0.22 -7.52 1.78
CA ILE A 45 -0.86 -8.21 1.08
C ILE A 45 -0.25 -9.33 0.26
N ILE A 46 -0.61 -10.57 0.58
CA ILE A 46 -0.14 -11.80 -0.05
C ILE A 46 -1.30 -12.40 -0.85
N TYR A 47 -1.05 -12.76 -2.11
CA TYR A 47 -2.06 -13.36 -2.98
C TYR A 47 -1.50 -14.58 -3.72
N SER A 48 -2.40 -15.50 -4.03
CA SER A 48 -2.09 -16.75 -4.71
C SER A 48 -3.33 -17.28 -5.40
N GLU A 49 -3.16 -18.00 -6.51
CA GLU A 49 -4.24 -18.75 -7.17
C GLU A 49 -4.53 -20.09 -6.46
N ARG A 50 -3.54 -20.64 -5.74
CA ARG A 50 -3.60 -21.96 -5.10
C ARG A 50 -3.32 -21.86 -3.61
N TRP A 51 -4.06 -22.63 -2.82
CA TRP A 51 -3.89 -22.66 -1.37
C TRP A 51 -2.48 -23.11 -0.96
N GLU A 52 -1.93 -24.09 -1.68
CA GLU A 52 -0.61 -24.65 -1.38
C GLU A 52 0.50 -23.61 -1.53
N ASP A 53 0.38 -22.73 -2.52
CA ASP A 53 1.37 -21.67 -2.75
C ASP A 53 1.17 -20.51 -1.75
N TYR A 54 -0.08 -20.21 -1.37
CA TYR A 54 -0.37 -19.23 -0.31
C TYR A 54 0.31 -19.59 1.01
N VAL A 55 0.26 -20.87 1.41
CA VAL A 55 0.90 -21.35 2.64
C VAL A 55 2.43 -21.18 2.57
N LYS A 56 3.05 -21.50 1.43
CA LYS A 56 4.49 -21.30 1.23
C LYS A 56 4.88 -19.81 1.28
N TYR A 57 4.05 -18.94 0.73
CA TYR A 57 4.27 -17.50 0.75
C TYR A 57 4.21 -16.94 2.18
N ILE A 58 3.23 -17.37 2.98
CA ILE A 58 3.19 -17.01 4.41
C ILE A 58 4.46 -17.46 5.12
N GLU A 59 4.90 -18.70 4.92
CA GLU A 59 6.11 -19.22 5.55
C GLU A 59 7.35 -18.39 5.18
N ARG A 60 7.48 -18.03 3.89
CA ARG A 60 8.57 -17.17 3.41
C ARG A 60 8.52 -15.79 4.06
N VAL A 61 7.35 -15.17 4.16
CA VAL A 61 7.19 -13.86 4.83
C VAL A 61 7.55 -13.96 6.31
N LEU A 62 7.03 -14.94 7.05
CA LEU A 62 7.33 -15.13 8.47
C LEU A 62 8.81 -15.41 8.73
N SER A 63 9.49 -16.10 7.82
CA SER A 63 10.93 -16.35 7.91
C SER A 63 11.76 -15.06 7.90
N LYS A 64 11.30 -14.03 7.16
CA LYS A 64 11.94 -12.71 7.09
C LYS A 64 11.66 -11.84 8.31
N PHE A 65 10.53 -12.03 9.00
CA PHE A 65 10.17 -11.26 10.20
C PHE A 65 11.01 -11.61 11.43
N THR A 66 11.33 -12.90 11.59
CA THR A 66 12.07 -13.43 12.74
C THR A 66 13.41 -12.74 13.00
N PRO A 67 14.33 -12.61 12.02
CA PRO A 67 15.65 -12.02 12.25
C PRO A 67 15.62 -10.51 12.58
N ILE A 68 14.58 -9.80 12.14
CA ILE A 68 14.41 -8.35 12.35
C ILE A 68 13.50 -8.03 13.54
N ASN A 69 13.00 -9.05 14.25
CA ASN A 69 12.09 -8.93 15.39
C ASN A 69 10.85 -8.08 15.08
N LEU A 70 10.35 -8.18 13.85
CA LEU A 70 9.12 -7.53 13.42
C LEU A 70 7.94 -8.42 13.83
N LYS A 71 6.85 -7.81 14.30
CA LYS A 71 5.71 -8.54 14.86
C LYS A 71 4.47 -8.29 14.01
N ILE A 72 3.72 -9.36 13.75
CA ILE A 72 2.42 -9.31 13.10
C ILE A 72 1.34 -9.33 14.18
N SER A 73 0.34 -8.48 14.05
CA SER A 73 -0.88 -8.55 14.86
C SER A 73 -1.83 -9.56 14.22
N LEU A 74 -1.88 -10.79 14.74
CA LEU A 74 -2.78 -11.83 14.22
C LEU A 74 -4.25 -11.45 14.35
N GLU A 75 -4.62 -10.70 15.39
CA GLU A 75 -5.99 -10.22 15.61
C GLU A 75 -6.47 -9.21 14.56
N LYS A 76 -5.52 -8.48 13.94
CA LYS A 76 -5.81 -7.51 12.88
C LYS A 76 -5.57 -8.08 11.48
N GLY A 77 -4.88 -9.22 11.39
CA GLY A 77 -4.55 -9.84 10.13
C GLY A 77 -5.71 -10.68 9.59
N ASN A 78 -5.94 -10.57 8.29
CA ASN A 78 -6.91 -11.38 7.56
C ASN A 78 -6.17 -12.47 6.78
N PHE A 79 -6.45 -13.74 7.08
CA PHE A 79 -5.73 -14.87 6.48
C PHE A 79 -6.67 -15.79 5.71
N GLY A 80 -6.18 -16.25 4.55
CA GLY A 80 -6.83 -17.29 3.75
C GLY A 80 -8.22 -16.96 3.22
N GLN A 81 -8.52 -15.68 3.03
CA GLN A 81 -9.78 -15.25 2.43
C GLN A 81 -9.70 -15.31 0.91
N GLN A 82 -10.77 -15.77 0.25
CA GLN A 82 -10.88 -15.73 -1.22
C GLN A 82 -11.00 -14.29 -1.74
N GLU A 83 -11.52 -13.40 -0.90
CA GLU A 83 -11.66 -11.97 -1.17
C GLU A 83 -11.35 -11.23 0.13
N LEU A 84 -10.40 -10.30 0.09
CA LEU A 84 -9.98 -9.56 1.26
C LEU A 84 -10.73 -8.22 1.31
N LEU A 85 -11.41 -7.91 2.41
CA LEU A 85 -11.98 -6.57 2.63
C LEU A 85 -11.01 -5.76 3.50
N GLU A 86 -10.01 -5.13 2.88
CA GLU A 86 -9.11 -4.23 3.59
C GLU A 86 -9.28 -2.78 3.12
N LEU A 87 -9.09 -1.86 4.07
CA LEU A 87 -9.24 -0.40 3.97
C LEU A 87 -10.66 0.14 3.64
N GLY A 88 -11.61 -0.74 3.31
CA GLY A 88 -13.01 -0.38 3.06
C GLY A 88 -13.58 -0.94 1.74
N HIS A 89 -12.79 -1.71 0.99
CA HIS A 89 -13.16 -2.23 -0.33
C HIS A 89 -12.81 -3.71 -0.52
N LYS A 90 -13.50 -4.35 -1.47
CA LYS A 90 -13.29 -5.75 -1.85
C LYS A 90 -12.03 -5.86 -2.71
N VAL A 91 -10.96 -6.39 -2.15
CA VAL A 91 -9.66 -6.56 -2.77
C VAL A 91 -9.58 -7.94 -3.43
N SER A 92 -9.58 -7.95 -4.76
CA SER A 92 -9.09 -9.05 -5.61
C SER A 92 -7.70 -8.74 -6.18
N VAL A 93 -7.02 -9.75 -6.73
CA VAL A 93 -5.71 -9.64 -7.40
C VAL A 93 -5.65 -8.49 -8.41
N VAL A 94 -6.77 -8.20 -9.09
CA VAL A 94 -6.86 -7.15 -10.11
C VAL A 94 -7.05 -5.75 -9.49
N SER A 95 -7.81 -5.63 -8.40
CA SER A 95 -8.05 -4.35 -7.74
C SER A 95 -6.88 -3.87 -6.89
N LEU A 96 -5.94 -4.75 -6.53
CA LEU A 96 -4.73 -4.39 -5.79
C LEU A 96 -3.78 -3.49 -6.61
N ALA A 97 -3.74 -3.71 -7.93
CA ALA A 97 -2.95 -2.90 -8.86
C ALA A 97 -3.50 -1.47 -9.04
N ILE A 98 -4.74 -1.22 -8.63
CA ILE A 98 -5.42 0.06 -8.78
C ILE A 98 -6.07 0.34 -7.43
N TYR A 99 -5.32 0.80 -6.44
CA TYR A 99 -5.85 1.20 -5.13
C TYR A 99 -7.14 2.04 -5.29
N GLN A 100 -8.29 1.39 -5.14
CA GLN A 100 -9.57 1.88 -5.66
C GLN A 100 -10.18 2.95 -4.78
N GLU A 101 -9.81 3.06 -3.51
CA GLU A 101 -10.29 4.12 -2.60
C GLU A 101 -9.98 5.51 -3.13
N LYS A 102 -8.73 5.68 -3.56
CA LYS A 102 -8.27 6.91 -4.15
C LYS A 102 -9.00 7.20 -5.46
N VAL A 103 -9.27 6.18 -6.27
CA VAL A 103 -10.02 6.34 -7.54
C VAL A 103 -11.50 6.63 -7.27
N ALA A 104 -12.13 5.98 -6.29
CA ALA A 104 -13.52 6.16 -5.91
C ALA A 104 -13.77 7.53 -5.29
N GLU A 105 -12.89 8.00 -4.40
CA GLU A 105 -12.92 9.38 -3.90
C GLU A 105 -12.83 10.41 -5.03
N VAL A 106 -12.08 10.10 -6.08
CA VAL A 106 -11.96 10.99 -7.25
C VAL A 106 -13.15 10.89 -8.19
N LEU A 107 -13.77 9.72 -8.35
CA LEU A 107 -15.03 9.55 -9.08
C LEU A 107 -16.21 10.23 -8.38
N LEU A 108 -16.17 10.31 -7.04
CA LEU A 108 -17.18 10.97 -6.21
C LEU A 108 -16.92 12.47 -6.01
N LYS A 109 -15.71 12.95 -6.32
CA LYS A 109 -15.37 14.37 -6.21
C LYS A 109 -16.13 15.17 -7.26
N GLN A 110 -16.69 16.28 -6.81
CA GLN A 110 -17.28 17.28 -7.71
C GLN A 110 -16.20 17.84 -8.65
N VAL A 111 -16.62 18.21 -9.85
CA VAL A 111 -15.73 18.83 -10.85
C VAL A 111 -15.03 20.04 -10.22
N PRO A 112 -13.68 20.14 -10.33
CA PRO A 112 -12.94 21.26 -9.75
C PRO A 112 -13.49 22.60 -10.21
N ASN A 113 -13.79 23.50 -9.27
CA ASN A 113 -14.33 24.83 -9.58
C ASN A 113 -13.29 25.95 -9.48
N ASN A 114 -12.09 25.64 -8.98
CA ASN A 114 -10.99 26.59 -8.88
C ASN A 114 -9.64 25.96 -9.24
N ILE A 115 -8.65 26.83 -9.47
CA ILE A 115 -7.29 26.44 -9.89
C ILE A 115 -6.64 25.51 -8.86
N LYS A 116 -6.87 25.73 -7.57
CA LYS A 116 -6.25 24.94 -6.49
C LYS A 116 -6.80 23.51 -6.47
N GLU A 117 -8.12 23.35 -6.65
CA GLU A 117 -8.77 22.05 -6.79
C GLU A 117 -8.32 21.33 -8.06
N MET A 118 -8.19 22.06 -9.17
CA MET A 118 -7.69 21.49 -10.44
C MET A 118 -6.25 20.98 -10.29
N GLN A 119 -5.36 21.75 -9.65
CA GLN A 119 -3.99 21.33 -9.38
C GLN A 119 -3.93 20.11 -8.44
N CYS A 120 -4.79 20.06 -7.42
CA CYS A 120 -4.91 18.89 -6.55
C CYS A 120 -5.38 17.65 -7.32
N PHE A 121 -6.37 17.79 -8.20
CA PHE A 121 -6.88 16.72 -9.05
C PHE A 121 -5.81 16.22 -10.04
N LEU A 122 -5.11 17.13 -10.73
CA LEU A 122 -4.04 16.77 -11.66
C LEU A 122 -2.85 16.12 -10.93
N GLY A 123 -2.49 16.59 -9.74
CA GLY A 123 -1.46 15.97 -8.92
C GLY A 123 -1.80 14.54 -8.53
N PHE A 124 -3.07 14.30 -8.17
CA PHE A 124 -3.59 12.97 -7.94
C PHE A 124 -3.57 12.12 -9.23
N ALA A 125 -4.11 12.62 -10.34
CA ALA A 125 -4.24 11.84 -11.57
C ALA A 125 -2.86 11.50 -12.18
N SER A 126 -1.89 12.41 -12.01
CA SER A 126 -0.49 12.20 -12.39
C SER A 126 0.18 11.06 -11.61
N TYR A 127 -0.16 10.89 -10.34
CA TYR A 127 0.32 9.75 -9.54
C TYR A 127 -0.14 8.39 -10.14
N TYR A 128 -1.32 8.36 -10.77
CA TYR A 128 -1.87 7.17 -11.43
C TYR A 128 -1.62 7.10 -12.94
N ARG A 129 -0.77 7.98 -13.51
CA ARG A 129 -0.58 8.10 -14.96
C ARG A 129 -0.22 6.79 -15.68
N ASN A 130 0.48 5.88 -15.01
CA ASN A 130 0.89 4.59 -15.59
C ASN A 130 -0.29 3.64 -15.84
N HIS A 131 -1.43 3.90 -15.19
CA HIS A 131 -2.68 3.14 -15.36
C HIS A 131 -3.68 3.85 -16.29
N ILE A 132 -3.42 5.10 -16.68
CA ILE A 132 -4.27 5.89 -17.56
C ILE A 132 -3.63 5.96 -18.94
N ARG A 133 -4.17 5.19 -19.88
CA ARG A 133 -3.68 5.19 -21.27
C ARG A 133 -3.79 6.60 -21.86
N ASN A 134 -2.70 7.10 -22.42
CA ASN A 134 -2.59 8.44 -23.03
C ASN A 134 -2.85 9.61 -22.06
N PHE A 135 -2.55 9.46 -20.76
CA PHE A 135 -2.74 10.51 -19.76
C PHE A 135 -2.25 11.90 -20.21
N SER A 136 -1.03 11.98 -20.77
CA SER A 136 -0.43 13.25 -21.20
C SER A 136 -1.26 13.99 -22.26
N HIS A 137 -1.95 13.27 -23.14
CA HIS A 137 -2.81 13.85 -24.19
C HIS A 137 -4.18 14.28 -23.64
N ILE A 138 -4.66 13.62 -22.58
CA ILE A 138 -5.93 13.96 -21.93
C ILE A 138 -5.71 15.19 -21.04
N ALA A 139 -4.64 15.19 -20.24
CA ALA A 139 -4.30 16.26 -19.32
C ALA A 139 -3.82 17.55 -20.00
N SER A 140 -3.36 17.50 -21.25
CA SER A 140 -2.97 18.71 -22.00
C SER A 140 -4.14 19.60 -22.40
N SER A 141 -5.37 19.10 -22.27
CA SER A 141 -6.61 19.79 -22.68
C SER A 141 -7.41 20.35 -21.49
N LEU A 142 -6.86 20.25 -20.27
CA LEU A 142 -7.44 20.68 -18.99
C LEU A 142 -6.65 21.86 -18.40
#